data_AF-A0A4R2IP22-F1
#
_entry.id   AF-A0A4R2IP22-F1
#
_cell.length_a   1.000
_cell.length_b   1.000
_cell.length_c   1.000
_cell.angle_alpha   90.00
_cell.angle_beta   90.00
_cell.angle_gamma   90.00
#
_symmetry.space_group_name_H-M   'P 1'
#
loop_
_entity.id
_entity.type
_entity.pdbx_description
1 polymer ?
#
loop_
_entity_poly.entity_id
_entity_poly.type
_entity_poly.pdbx_seq_one_letter_code
_entity_poly.pdbx_strand_id
1 'polypeptide(L)'
;MIETRAPLVWHERETLHCHGQLIPTVPIEVQLATMIARQQDARIDATIAAIDTTRLNVGLLRRAISDKQSEVPAMTVPESLQRLLADAQTTTD
;
A
#
# COMPACT_ATOMS: atom_id res chain seq x y z
N MET A 1 -16.95 -9.49 -23.16
CA MET A 1 -15.73 -8.66 -23.16
C MET A 1 -15.47 -8.27 -21.72
N ILE A 2 -14.58 -8.98 -21.03
CA ILE A 2 -14.20 -8.64 -19.66
C ILE A 2 -13.21 -7.49 -19.82
N GLU A 3 -13.68 -6.26 -19.65
CA GLU A 3 -12.78 -5.13 -19.42
C GLU A 3 -11.99 -5.47 -18.16
N THR A 4 -10.74 -5.87 -18.35
CA THR A 4 -9.79 -5.94 -17.26
C THR A 4 -9.67 -4.50 -16.80
N ARG A 5 -10.29 -4.15 -15.67
CA ARG A 5 -10.08 -2.87 -15.00
C ARG A 5 -8.57 -2.70 -14.93
N ALA A 6 -8.00 -1.83 -15.75
CA ALA A 6 -6.59 -1.52 -15.66
C ALA A 6 -6.38 -1.13 -14.19
N PRO A 7 -5.49 -1.82 -13.44
CA PRO A 7 -5.47 -1.67 -12.00
C PRO A 7 -5.23 -0.19 -11.74
N LEU A 8 -6.13 0.44 -10.99
CA LEU A 8 -6.14 1.88 -10.69
C LEU A 8 -4.77 2.39 -10.22
N VAL A 9 -3.96 1.48 -9.68
CA VAL A 9 -2.50 1.55 -9.49
C VAL A 9 -1.72 2.30 -10.59
N TRP A 10 -2.08 2.16 -11.87
CA TRP A 10 -1.35 2.85 -12.96
C TRP A 10 -1.57 4.36 -13.00
N HIS A 11 -2.71 4.85 -12.49
CA HIS A 11 -2.97 6.29 -12.40
C HIS A 11 -2.28 6.96 -11.20
N GLU A 12 -1.79 6.17 -10.25
CA GLU A 12 -1.26 6.64 -8.97
C GLU A 12 0.28 6.66 -8.95
N ARG A 13 0.96 6.72 -10.10
CA ARG A 13 2.43 6.73 -10.12
C ARG A 13 2.99 7.99 -9.44
N GLU A 14 3.70 7.76 -8.34
CA GLU A 14 4.54 8.78 -7.73
C GLU A 14 5.89 8.80 -8.44
N THR A 15 6.39 10.00 -8.75
CA THR A 15 7.68 10.14 -9.43
C THR A 15 8.74 10.50 -8.40
N LEU A 16 9.75 9.64 -8.25
CA LEU A 16 10.86 9.85 -7.33
C LEU A 16 12.06 10.42 -8.07
N HIS A 17 12.79 11.33 -7.43
CA HIS A 17 14.10 11.75 -7.90
C HIS A 17 15.16 10.73 -7.49
N CYS A 18 15.81 10.12 -8.48
CA CYS A 18 16.94 9.21 -8.29
C CYS A 18 18.10 9.69 -9.16
N HIS A 19 19.22 10.10 -8.54
CA HIS A 19 20.41 10.61 -9.24
C HIS A 19 20.12 11.70 -10.31
N GLY A 20 19.19 12.62 -10.01
CA GLY A 20 18.79 13.69 -10.92
C GLY A 20 17.80 13.25 -12.02
N GLN A 21 17.37 12.00 -12.02
CA GLN A 21 16.35 11.48 -12.93
C GLN A 21 15.02 11.27 -12.21
N LEU A 22 13.93 11.54 -12.92
CA LEU A 22 12.57 11.29 -12.48
C LEU A 22 12.18 9.85 -12.83
N ILE A 23 12.05 9.00 -11.82
CA ILE A 23 11.69 7.59 -11.97
C ILE A 23 10.24 7.40 -11.55
N PRO A 24 9.34 6.94 -12.45
CA PRO A 24 7.99 6.59 -12.07
C PRO A 24 8.01 5.35 -11.19
N THR A 25 7.38 5.44 -10.02
CA THR A 25 7.31 4.35 -9.05
C THR A 25 5.88 4.06 -8.66
N VAL A 26 5.66 2.85 -8.14
CA VAL A 26 4.38 2.46 -7.54
C VAL A 26 4.37 3.00 -6.11
N PRO A 27 3.30 3.64 -5.64
CA PRO A 27 3.21 4.11 -4.26
C PRO A 27 3.45 3.00 -3.25
N ILE A 28 4.07 3.36 -2.13
CA ILE A 28 4.45 2.38 -1.11
C ILE A 28 3.23 1.66 -0.53
N GLU A 29 2.08 2.33 -0.46
CA GLU A 29 0.80 1.80 -0.02
C GLU A 29 0.33 0.62 -0.89
N VAL A 30 0.45 0.79 -2.20
CA VAL A 30 0.09 -0.25 -3.18
C VAL A 30 1.08 -1.41 -3.12
N GLN A 31 2.37 -1.10 -2.93
CA GLN A 31 3.38 -2.12 -2.73
C GLN A 31 3.11 -2.93 -1.45
N LEU A 32 2.78 -2.28 -0.34
CA LEU A 32 2.41 -2.93 0.93
C LEU A 32 1.20 -3.85 0.77
N ALA A 33 0.11 -3.37 0.15
CA ALA A 33 -1.06 -4.21 -0.13
C ALA A 33 -0.72 -5.45 -0.96
N THR A 34 0.19 -5.30 -1.94
CA THR A 34 0.67 -6.43 -2.75
C THR A 34 1.53 -7.41 -1.94
N MET A 35 2.38 -6.91 -1.04
CA MET A 35 3.18 -7.75 -0.16
C MET A 35 2.30 -8.57 0.79
N ILE A 36 1.23 -7.97 1.33
CA ILE A 36 0.23 -8.66 2.18
C ILE A 36 -0.46 -9.78 1.39
N ALA A 37 -0.95 -9.48 0.19
CA ALA A 37 -1.60 -10.48 -0.66
C ALA A 37 -0.69 -11.67 -1.00
N ARG A 38 0.62 -11.46 -0.95
CA ARG A 38 1.66 -12.47 -1.22
C ARG A 38 2.29 -13.06 0.05
N GLN A 39 1.78 -12.74 1.24
CA GLN A 39 2.28 -13.22 2.53
C GLN A 39 3.79 -12.99 2.72
N GLN A 40 4.27 -11.79 2.36
CA GLN A 40 5.69 -11.44 2.44
C GLN A 40 6.06 -10.78 3.78
N ASP A 41 5.74 -11.43 4.89
CA ASP A 41 5.75 -10.84 6.24
C ASP A 41 7.08 -10.15 6.61
N ALA A 42 8.22 -10.83 6.42
CA ALA A 42 9.53 -10.24 6.70
C ALA A 42 9.82 -8.96 5.89
N ARG A 43 9.31 -8.88 4.66
CA ARG A 43 9.46 -7.69 3.80
C ARG A 43 8.52 -6.58 4.23
N ILE A 44 7.32 -6.92 4.70
CA ILE A 44 6.35 -5.96 5.25
C ILE A 44 6.98 -5.28 6.47
N ASP A 45 7.50 -6.05 7.42
CA ASP A 45 8.12 -5.53 8.63
C ASP A 45 9.33 -4.63 8.32
N ALA A 46 10.22 -5.08 7.44
CA ALA A 46 11.37 -4.28 7.01
C ALA A 46 10.94 -2.98 6.30
N THR A 47 9.86 -3.02 5.53
CA THR A 47 9.33 -1.83 4.85
C THR A 47 8.76 -0.85 5.86
N ILE A 48 7.93 -1.30 6.79
CA ILE A 48 7.34 -0.45 7.83
C ILE A 48 8.44 0.20 8.68
N ALA A 49 9.49 -0.55 9.02
CA ALA A 49 10.63 -0.02 9.77
C ALA A 49 11.47 1.01 9.00
N ALA A 50 11.47 0.96 7.67
CA ALA A 50 12.30 1.82 6.82
C ALA A 50 11.60 3.10 6.34
N ILE A 51 10.27 3.16 6.42
CA ILE A 51 9.49 4.30 5.93
C ILE A 51 9.06 5.24 7.05
N ASP A 52 8.92 6.52 6.73
CA ASP A 52 8.25 7.49 7.60
C ASP A 52 6.74 7.26 7.51
N THR A 53 6.18 6.59 8.50
CA THR A 53 4.76 6.23 8.54
C THR A 53 3.83 7.44 8.63
N THR A 54 4.32 8.62 9.00
CA THR A 54 3.52 9.86 9.02
C THR A 54 3.20 10.38 7.62
N ARG A 55 3.96 9.93 6.61
CA ARG A 55 3.77 10.30 5.20
C ARG A 55 2.94 9.30 4.42
N LEU A 56 2.53 8.19 5.04
CA LEU A 56 1.67 7.21 4.41
C LEU A 56 0.30 7.82 4.09
N ASN A 57 -0.13 7.65 2.85
CA ASN A 57 -1.49 7.94 2.46
C ASN A 57 -2.42 6.81 2.92
N VAL A 58 -2.93 6.93 4.13
CA VAL A 58 -3.78 5.91 4.77
C VAL A 58 -5.03 5.60 3.95
N GLY A 59 -5.62 6.59 3.29
CA GLY A 59 -6.76 6.39 2.40
C GLY A 59 -6.42 5.49 1.20
N LEU A 60 -5.27 5.74 0.57
CA LEU A 60 -4.77 4.92 -0.52
C LEU A 60 -4.42 3.50 -0.06
N LEU A 61 -3.79 3.34 1.10
CA LEU A 61 -3.48 2.02 1.66
C LEU A 61 -4.74 1.21 1.92
N ARG A 62 -5.76 1.79 2.54
CA ARG A 62 -7.05 1.12 2.78
C ARG A 62 -7.70 0.67 1.48
N ARG A 63 -7.71 1.55 0.46
CA ARG A 63 -8.24 1.23 -0.86
C ARG A 63 -7.48 0.07 -1.51
N ALA A 64 -6.15 0.15 -1.53
CA ALA A 64 -5.30 -0.89 -2.13
C ALA A 64 -5.47 -2.26 -1.44
N ILE A 65 -5.63 -2.28 -0.11
CA ILE A 65 -5.96 -3.49 0.65
C ILE A 65 -7.35 -4.02 0.24
N SER A 66 -8.37 -3.16 0.17
CA SER A 66 -9.72 -3.56 -0.23
C SER A 66 -9.77 -4.14 -1.66
N ASP A 67 -9.02 -3.54 -2.58
CA ASP A 67 -8.89 -4.04 -3.94
C ASP A 67 -8.27 -5.44 -3.94
N LYS A 68 -7.21 -5.65 -3.14
CA LYS A 68 -6.56 -6.96 -3.02
C LYS A 68 -7.41 -8.01 -2.32
N GLN A 69 -8.24 -7.64 -1.34
CA GLN A 69 -9.19 -8.56 -0.71
C GLN A 69 -10.29 -9.02 -1.68
N SER A 70 -10.69 -8.16 -2.61
CA SER A 70 -11.65 -8.53 -3.66
C SER A 70 -11.07 -9.59 -4.62
N GLU A 71 -9.74 -9.56 -4.83
CA GLU A 71 -9.00 -10.56 -5.63
C GLU A 71 -8.63 -11.82 -4.82
N VAL A 72 -8.30 -11.66 -3.54
CA VAL A 72 -7.84 -12.71 -2.62
C VAL A 72 -8.66 -12.61 -1.32
N PRO A 73 -9.85 -13.25 -1.24
CA PRO A 73 -10.75 -13.09 -0.09
C PRO A 73 -10.19 -13.59 1.25
N ALA A 74 -9.23 -14.52 1.22
CA ALA A 74 -8.56 -15.04 2.40
C ALA A 74 -7.42 -14.13 2.91
N MET A 75 -7.18 -12.99 2.26
CA MET A 75 -6.10 -12.08 2.64
C MET A 75 -6.36 -11.45 4.00
N THR A 76 -5.46 -11.70 4.94
CA THR A 76 -5.44 -11.08 6.27
C THR A 76 -4.45 -9.94 6.32
N VAL A 77 -4.85 -8.79 6.84
CA VAL A 77 -3.95 -7.64 7.07
C VAL A 77 -3.11 -7.92 8.33
N PRO A 78 -1.77 -7.80 8.29
CA PRO A 78 -0.93 -7.96 9.47
C PRO A 78 -1.26 -6.98 10.59
N GLU A 79 -1.11 -7.41 11.84
CA GLU A 79 -1.47 -6.61 13.03
C GLU A 79 -0.70 -5.28 13.10
N SER A 80 0.57 -5.28 12.69
CA SER A 80 1.41 -4.07 12.62
C SER A 80 0.79 -2.98 11.75
N LEU A 81 0.19 -3.35 10.62
CA LEU A 81 -0.53 -2.42 9.74
C LEU A 81 -1.92 -2.09 10.26
N GLN A 82 -2.62 -3.04 10.92
CA GLN A 82 -3.90 -2.73 11.54
C GLN A 82 -3.79 -1.62 12.59
N ARG A 83 -2.76 -1.68 13.44
CA ARG A 83 -2.47 -0.61 14.42
C ARG A 83 -2.23 0.73 13.75
N LEU A 84 -1.39 0.76 12.72
CA LEU A 84 -1.12 1.97 11.94
C LEU A 84 -2.38 2.58 11.30
N LEU A 85 -3.26 1.73 10.76
CA LEU A 85 -4.53 2.14 10.17
C LEU A 85 -5.53 2.66 11.22
N ALA A 86 -5.49 2.14 12.45
CA ALA A 86 -6.36 2.58 13.54
C ALA A 86 -5.88 3.91 14.14
N ASP A 87 -4.58 4.06 14.39
CA ASP A 87 -3.98 5.27 14.99
C ASP A 87 -4.20 6.51 14.12
N ALA A 88 -4.13 6.35 12.79
CA ALA A 88 -4.42 7.42 11.85
C ALA A 88 -5.89 7.88 11.87
N GLN A 89 -6.80 7.05 12.38
CA GLN A 89 -8.22 7.36 12.46
C GLN A 89 -8.53 8.26 13.67
N THR A 90 -7.75 8.13 14.74
CA THR A 90 -7.85 8.94 15.97
C THR A 90 -7.26 10.34 15.86
N THR A 91 -6.35 10.61 14.92
CA THR A 91 -5.72 11.93 14.76
C THR A 91 -6.55 12.90 13.90
N THR A 92 -7.72 12.49 13.42
CA THR A 92 -8.60 13.29 12.55
C THR A 92 -9.89 13.75 13.27
N ASP A 93 -9.97 13.62 14.59
CA ASP A 93 -11.02 14.19 15.47
C ASP A 93 -10.42 15.33 16.32
#